data_AF-A0A6H9YU03-F1
#
_entry.id   AF-A0A6H9YU03-F1
#
_cell.length_a   1.000
_cell.length_b   1.000
_cell.length_c   1.000
_cell.angle_alpha   90.00
_cell.angle_beta   90.00
_cell.angle_gamma   90.00
#
_symmetry.space_group_name_H-M   'P 1'
#
loop_
_entity.id
_entity.type
_entity.pdbx_description
1 polymer ?
#
loop_
_entity_poly.entity_id
_entity_poly.type
_entity_poly.pdbx_seq_one_letter_code
_entity_poly.pdbx_strand_id
1 'polypeptide(L)'
;MTAPQDLPEPVVGSPGATPPDLLGEGELPKLLGDCVHCGFCLPTCPTYVLWGEEMDSPRGRIHLMQQHAEGTPLSGPMVEHFDRCLGCMACVTACPSGVQYDRLIELTRAEVEREHPRPLRERLVREAIFKLFPYPARLRALRGPLRAYQKTGLDRLVRRSGVLDRLSPSLAAMERLAPPLGRAPRLPERVAARGERRATVGMLTGCVQREFFPGVNAATARVLAMEGCDVIIPKSQGCCGALSLHSGRDEEARDFARRTIVAFEAVDVIVVNAAGCGSAMKEYARLLADDPTWAGRAEALSVKTKDLAEFLVDIGPRAERRPVPATVAYHDACHLAHAQGVRSQPRALLTGIPELTVREISDPEVCCGSAGTYNLLQPEAAAELGDRKALSVRATEAELLVAANPGCSMQITTALARQGTRIAVAHTAEVLDASLRGLGAGPLLRRSS
;
A
#
# COMPACT_ATOMS: atom_id res chain seq x y z
N MET A 1 24.99 -27.01 -70.44
CA MET A 1 24.31 -27.93 -69.51
C MET A 1 24.48 -27.39 -68.10
N THR A 2 23.50 -26.64 -67.63
CA THR A 2 23.19 -26.39 -66.21
C THR A 2 21.78 -25.79 -66.17
N ALA A 3 20.94 -26.35 -65.31
CA ALA A 3 19.48 -26.25 -65.29
C ALA A 3 18.96 -24.86 -64.85
N PRO A 4 17.70 -24.50 -65.20
CA PRO A 4 17.02 -23.37 -64.59
C PRO A 4 16.51 -23.76 -63.19
N GLN A 5 16.77 -22.92 -62.19
CA GLN A 5 16.16 -23.03 -60.86
C GLN A 5 14.98 -22.06 -60.79
N ASP A 6 13.84 -22.62 -60.38
CA ASP A 6 12.55 -21.96 -60.20
C ASP A 6 12.62 -20.85 -59.14
N LEU A 7 12.09 -19.68 -59.49
CA LEU A 7 11.74 -18.64 -58.51
C LEU A 7 10.34 -18.94 -57.95
N PRO A 8 10.14 -18.92 -56.62
CA PRO A 8 8.81 -19.12 -56.05
C PRO A 8 7.92 -17.88 -56.29
N GLU A 9 6.67 -18.13 -56.66
CA GLU A 9 5.61 -17.14 -56.82
C GLU A 9 5.28 -16.40 -55.50
N PRO A 10 4.79 -15.15 -55.57
CA PRO A 10 4.40 -14.39 -54.40
C PRO A 10 3.15 -14.99 -53.75
N VAL A 11 3.25 -15.36 -52.48
CA VAL A 11 2.10 -15.81 -51.68
C VAL A 11 1.15 -14.64 -51.46
N VAL A 12 0.05 -14.65 -52.22
CA VAL A 12 -1.10 -13.77 -52.05
C VAL A 12 -1.77 -14.10 -50.71
N GLY A 13 -1.85 -13.11 -49.83
CA GLY A 13 -2.52 -13.22 -48.53
C GLY A 13 -4.00 -13.55 -48.68
N SER A 14 -4.46 -14.56 -47.93
CA SER A 14 -5.88 -14.81 -47.74
C SER A 14 -6.41 -13.96 -46.58
N PRO A 15 -7.50 -13.19 -46.76
CA PRO A 15 -8.22 -12.57 -45.67
C PRO A 15 -9.21 -13.58 -45.08
N GLY A 16 -9.20 -13.72 -43.76
CA GLY A 16 -10.30 -14.36 -43.03
C GLY A 16 -9.96 -15.68 -42.37
N ALA A 17 -9.77 -15.62 -41.04
CA ALA A 17 -10.65 -16.28 -40.09
C ALA A 17 -10.16 -15.92 -38.68
N THR A 18 -10.80 -14.93 -38.07
CA THR A 18 -10.73 -14.75 -36.62
C THR A 18 -11.25 -16.04 -35.96
N PRO A 19 -10.50 -16.70 -35.07
CA PRO A 19 -11.05 -17.84 -34.36
C PRO A 19 -12.23 -17.38 -33.48
N PRO A 20 -13.31 -18.19 -33.39
CA PRO A 20 -14.47 -17.87 -32.57
C PRO A 20 -14.13 -18.01 -31.09
N ASP A 21 -14.46 -16.99 -30.30
CA ASP A 21 -14.85 -17.13 -28.88
C ASP A 21 -13.90 -17.86 -27.90
N LEU A 22 -12.58 -17.73 -28.06
CA LEU A 22 -11.58 -18.32 -27.15
C LEU A 22 -11.14 -17.43 -25.98
N LEU A 23 -11.81 -16.31 -25.75
CA LEU A 23 -11.65 -15.52 -24.53
C LEU A 23 -12.94 -15.73 -23.73
N GLY A 24 -12.89 -16.56 -22.69
CA GLY A 24 -14.05 -16.85 -21.85
C GLY A 24 -14.76 -15.57 -21.38
N GLU A 25 -16.04 -15.69 -20.99
CA GLU A 25 -16.90 -14.59 -20.48
C GLU A 25 -16.46 -14.04 -19.11
N GLY A 26 -15.17 -13.75 -18.95
CA GLY A 26 -14.56 -13.18 -17.76
C GLY A 26 -14.08 -11.74 -17.98
N GLU A 27 -13.86 -11.03 -16.88
CA GLU A 27 -13.30 -9.69 -16.90
C GLU A 27 -11.81 -9.69 -17.31
N LEU A 28 -11.05 -10.72 -16.93
CA LEU A 28 -9.60 -10.81 -17.16
C LEU A 28 -9.23 -10.76 -18.66
N PRO A 29 -9.82 -11.56 -19.57
CA PRO A 29 -9.51 -11.49 -21.00
C PRO A 29 -9.77 -10.12 -21.64
N LYS A 30 -10.80 -9.40 -21.20
CA LYS A 30 -11.12 -8.06 -21.71
C LYS A 30 -10.02 -7.05 -21.38
N LEU A 31 -9.47 -7.13 -20.17
CA LEU A 31 -8.42 -6.22 -19.68
C LEU A 31 -7.03 -6.51 -20.30
N LEU A 32 -6.76 -7.76 -20.69
CA LEU A 32 -5.47 -8.15 -21.25
C LEU A 32 -5.19 -7.54 -22.62
N GLY A 33 -6.23 -7.21 -23.39
CA GLY A 33 -6.12 -6.63 -24.73
C GLY A 33 -5.64 -5.18 -24.76
N ASP A 34 -5.69 -4.46 -23.64
CA ASP A 34 -5.30 -3.05 -23.56
C ASP A 34 -3.77 -2.84 -23.69
N CYS A 35 -2.97 -3.89 -23.45
CA CYS A 35 -1.52 -3.79 -23.48
C CYS A 35 -0.95 -3.94 -24.89
N VAL A 36 -0.29 -2.89 -25.37
CA VAL A 36 0.43 -2.88 -26.66
C VAL A 36 1.93 -3.20 -26.54
N HIS A 37 2.39 -3.66 -25.37
CA HIS A 37 3.78 -4.04 -25.09
C HIS A 37 4.87 -2.97 -25.36
N CYS A 38 4.50 -1.68 -25.34
CA CYS A 38 5.39 -0.54 -25.68
C CYS A 38 6.56 -0.28 -24.71
N GLY A 39 6.51 -0.80 -23.48
CA GLY A 39 7.62 -0.71 -22.52
C GLY A 39 7.68 0.53 -21.62
N PHE A 40 6.73 1.48 -21.71
CA PHE A 40 6.68 2.65 -20.81
C PHE A 40 6.59 2.28 -19.32
N CYS A 41 6.08 1.10 -19.01
CA CYS A 41 5.97 0.57 -17.66
C CYS A 41 7.32 0.08 -17.06
N LEU A 42 8.35 -0.14 -17.88
CA LEU A 42 9.63 -0.72 -17.47
C LEU A 42 10.41 0.15 -16.46
N PRO A 43 10.72 1.44 -16.75
CA PRO A 43 11.54 2.26 -15.86
C PRO A 43 10.86 2.59 -14.51
N THR A 44 9.53 2.44 -14.43
CA THR A 44 8.78 2.67 -13.19
C THR A 44 8.53 1.39 -12.39
N CYS A 45 8.77 0.20 -12.97
CA CYS A 45 8.48 -1.05 -12.29
C CYS A 45 9.63 -1.41 -11.33
N PRO A 46 9.38 -1.48 -10.00
CA PRO A 46 10.43 -1.72 -9.04
C PRO A 46 11.16 -3.05 -9.27
N THR A 47 10.46 -4.13 -9.59
CA THR A 47 11.09 -5.46 -9.79
C THR A 47 11.89 -5.56 -11.08
N TYR A 48 11.42 -4.93 -12.17
CA TYR A 48 12.23 -4.82 -13.39
C TYR A 48 13.50 -4.00 -13.15
N VAL A 49 13.39 -2.89 -12.42
CA VAL A 49 14.53 -2.02 -12.09
C VAL A 49 15.53 -2.68 -11.12
N LEU A 50 15.12 -3.70 -10.36
CA LEU A 50 16.04 -4.53 -9.58
C LEU A 50 16.81 -5.50 -10.47
N TRP A 51 16.11 -6.27 -11.32
CA TRP A 51 16.66 -7.48 -11.92
C TRP A 51 16.89 -7.43 -13.43
N GLY A 52 16.29 -6.48 -14.14
CA GLY A 52 16.30 -6.41 -15.60
C GLY A 52 15.53 -7.55 -16.28
N GLU A 53 14.79 -8.35 -15.51
CA GLU A 53 14.03 -9.50 -16.01
C GLU A 53 12.67 -9.05 -16.56
N GLU A 54 12.44 -9.28 -17.85
CA GLU A 54 11.24 -8.86 -18.56
C GLU A 54 9.98 -9.44 -17.95
N MET A 55 10.02 -10.70 -17.50
CA MET A 55 8.88 -11.38 -16.86
C MET A 55 8.59 -10.83 -15.46
N ASP A 56 9.52 -10.07 -14.88
CA ASP A 56 9.31 -9.28 -13.67
C ASP A 56 8.93 -7.82 -13.96
N SER A 57 8.51 -7.50 -15.19
CA SER A 57 7.87 -6.25 -15.56
C SER A 57 6.34 -6.38 -15.63
N PRO A 58 5.57 -5.27 -15.72
CA PRO A 58 4.13 -5.32 -15.91
C PRO A 58 3.76 -5.95 -17.25
N ARG A 59 4.42 -5.58 -18.35
CA ARG A 59 4.10 -6.13 -19.68
C ARG A 59 4.50 -7.59 -19.83
N GLY A 60 5.59 -8.02 -19.20
CA GLY A 60 5.98 -9.44 -19.18
C GLY A 60 5.01 -10.28 -18.36
N ARG A 61 4.52 -9.76 -17.22
CA ARG A 61 3.46 -10.42 -16.45
C ARG A 61 2.13 -10.48 -17.21
N ILE A 62 1.77 -9.43 -17.95
CA ILE A 62 0.59 -9.47 -18.83
C ILE A 62 0.74 -10.57 -19.88
N HIS A 63 1.93 -10.75 -20.45
CA HIS A 63 2.19 -11.87 -21.37
C HIS A 63 1.99 -13.24 -20.69
N LEU A 64 2.47 -13.41 -19.46
CA LEU A 64 2.20 -14.63 -18.68
C LEU A 64 0.71 -14.83 -18.38
N MET A 65 -0.03 -13.75 -18.08
CA MET A 65 -1.47 -13.80 -17.86
C MET A 65 -2.23 -14.20 -19.13
N GLN A 66 -1.81 -13.70 -20.30
CA GLN A 66 -2.35 -14.10 -21.61
C GLN A 66 -2.14 -15.59 -21.87
N GLN A 67 -0.91 -16.09 -21.67
CA GLN A 67 -0.62 -17.52 -21.81
C GLN A 67 -1.50 -18.38 -20.90
N HIS A 68 -1.71 -17.93 -19.65
CA HIS A 68 -2.59 -18.64 -18.73
C HIS A 68 -4.05 -18.61 -19.18
N ALA A 69 -4.56 -17.45 -19.61
CA ALA A 69 -5.92 -17.31 -20.14
C ALA A 69 -6.16 -18.16 -21.41
N GLU A 70 -5.12 -18.43 -22.19
CA GLU A 70 -5.12 -19.32 -23.36
C GLU A 70 -5.02 -20.82 -23.01
N GLY A 71 -4.97 -21.16 -21.72
CA GLY A 71 -5.00 -22.54 -21.22
C GLY A 71 -3.66 -23.08 -20.72
N THR A 72 -2.61 -22.25 -20.66
CA THR A 72 -1.34 -22.66 -20.05
C THR A 72 -1.50 -22.80 -18.53
N PRO A 73 -1.15 -23.94 -17.91
CA PRO A 73 -1.25 -24.09 -16.47
C PRO A 73 -0.29 -23.16 -15.70
N LEU A 74 -0.71 -22.72 -14.49
CA LEU A 74 0.11 -21.91 -13.59
C LEU A 74 1.31 -22.69 -13.03
N SER A 75 2.43 -22.64 -13.77
CA SER A 75 3.70 -23.25 -13.37
C SER A 75 4.37 -22.47 -12.22
N GLY A 76 5.25 -23.14 -11.47
CA GLY A 76 6.02 -22.51 -10.38
C GLY A 76 6.77 -21.24 -10.81
N PRO A 77 7.55 -21.24 -11.91
CA PRO A 77 8.23 -20.05 -12.39
C PRO A 77 7.28 -18.91 -12.79
N MET A 78 6.15 -19.22 -13.42
CA MET A 78 5.13 -18.23 -13.77
C MET A 78 4.54 -17.57 -12.52
N VAL A 79 4.19 -18.37 -11.52
CA VAL A 79 3.65 -17.90 -10.24
C VAL A 79 4.67 -17.04 -9.48
N GLU A 80 5.94 -17.42 -9.51
CA GLU A 80 7.01 -16.64 -8.88
C GLU A 80 7.05 -15.20 -9.40
N HIS A 81 6.89 -14.99 -10.71
CA HIS A 81 6.82 -13.64 -11.28
C HIS A 81 5.61 -12.85 -10.76
N PHE A 82 4.44 -13.46 -10.59
CA PHE A 82 3.27 -12.79 -10.02
C PHE A 82 3.44 -12.45 -8.52
N ASP A 83 4.06 -13.36 -7.76
CA ASP A 83 4.37 -13.16 -6.34
C ASP A 83 5.44 -12.09 -6.10
N ARG A 84 6.37 -11.92 -7.04
CA ARG A 84 7.38 -10.84 -7.02
C ARG A 84 6.78 -9.47 -7.29
N CYS A 85 5.57 -9.36 -7.85
CA CYS A 85 4.96 -8.06 -8.05
C CYS A 85 4.67 -7.36 -6.70
N LEU A 86 4.98 -6.07 -6.57
CA LEU A 86 4.64 -5.33 -5.34
C LEU A 86 3.18 -4.83 -5.33
N GLY A 87 2.50 -4.80 -6.48
CA GLY A 87 1.18 -4.17 -6.60
C GLY A 87 1.21 -2.68 -6.27
N CYS A 88 2.27 -1.96 -6.65
CA CYS A 88 2.44 -0.54 -6.35
C CYS A 88 1.66 0.39 -7.31
N MET A 89 1.21 -0.14 -8.44
CA MET A 89 0.43 0.56 -9.49
C MET A 89 1.13 1.74 -10.16
N ALA A 90 2.44 1.92 -9.96
CA ALA A 90 3.22 2.92 -10.69
C ALA A 90 3.14 2.72 -12.22
N CYS A 91 3.05 1.45 -12.64
CA CYS A 91 2.83 1.08 -14.04
C CYS A 91 1.48 1.53 -14.61
N VAL A 92 0.43 1.64 -13.78
CA VAL A 92 -0.89 2.12 -14.23
C VAL A 92 -0.79 3.61 -14.59
N THR A 93 -0.19 4.41 -13.71
CA THR A 93 0.01 5.85 -13.96
C THR A 93 0.96 6.10 -15.14
N ALA A 94 1.98 5.27 -15.34
CA ALA A 94 2.92 5.42 -16.45
C ALA A 94 2.38 4.92 -17.80
N CYS A 95 1.26 4.19 -17.83
CA CYS A 95 0.78 3.55 -19.05
C CYS A 95 -0.02 4.53 -19.93
N PRO A 96 0.44 4.88 -21.14
CA PRO A 96 -0.33 5.74 -22.04
C PRO A 96 -1.59 5.05 -22.60
N SER A 97 -1.61 3.72 -22.61
CA SER A 97 -2.74 2.91 -23.07
C SER A 97 -3.85 2.75 -22.02
N GLY A 98 -3.63 3.22 -20.77
CA GLY A 98 -4.63 3.11 -19.71
C GLY A 98 -4.85 1.69 -19.18
N VAL A 99 -3.86 0.79 -19.32
CA VAL A 99 -3.95 -0.59 -18.84
C VAL A 99 -4.26 -0.62 -17.34
N GLN A 100 -5.35 -1.28 -16.97
CA GLN A 100 -5.77 -1.50 -15.59
C GLN A 100 -4.99 -2.65 -14.94
N TYR A 101 -3.67 -2.46 -14.81
CA TYR A 101 -2.77 -3.50 -14.29
C TYR A 101 -3.08 -3.89 -12.85
N ASP A 102 -3.60 -2.96 -12.06
CA ASP A 102 -4.15 -3.20 -10.72
C ASP A 102 -5.20 -4.31 -10.72
N ARG A 103 -6.13 -4.27 -11.69
CA ARG A 103 -7.16 -5.30 -11.87
C ARG A 103 -6.56 -6.63 -12.29
N LEU A 104 -5.67 -6.58 -13.29
CA LEU A 104 -5.02 -7.76 -13.85
C LEU A 104 -4.27 -8.56 -12.77
N ILE A 105 -3.42 -7.90 -11.97
CA ILE A 105 -2.62 -8.59 -10.96
C ILE A 105 -3.47 -9.14 -9.82
N GLU A 106 -4.55 -8.47 -9.43
CA GLU A 106 -5.44 -8.96 -8.38
C GLU A 106 -6.23 -10.20 -8.82
N LEU A 107 -6.85 -10.15 -10.01
CA LEU A 107 -7.56 -11.30 -10.59
C LEU A 107 -6.61 -12.50 -10.74
N THR A 108 -5.42 -12.27 -11.28
CA THR A 108 -4.40 -13.31 -11.46
C THR A 108 -3.97 -13.90 -10.13
N ARG A 109 -3.76 -13.08 -9.09
CA ARG A 109 -3.40 -13.59 -7.76
C ARG A 109 -4.49 -14.45 -7.15
N ALA A 110 -5.75 -14.10 -7.38
CA ALA A 110 -6.87 -14.91 -6.93
C ALA A 110 -6.92 -16.27 -7.63
N GLU A 111 -6.62 -16.33 -8.93
CA GLU A 111 -6.44 -17.59 -9.68
C GLU A 111 -5.26 -18.40 -9.14
N VAL A 112 -4.11 -17.77 -8.90
CA VAL A 112 -2.94 -18.40 -8.28
C VAL A 112 -3.28 -19.03 -6.94
N GLU A 113 -3.99 -18.33 -6.04
CA GLU A 113 -4.36 -18.90 -4.74
C GLU A 113 -5.34 -20.08 -4.85
N ARG A 114 -6.14 -20.17 -5.92
CA ARG A 114 -7.09 -21.27 -6.15
C ARG A 114 -6.44 -22.49 -6.80
N GLU A 115 -5.57 -22.26 -7.79
CA GLU A 115 -5.13 -23.30 -8.71
C GLU A 115 -3.69 -23.78 -8.44
N HIS A 116 -2.83 -22.94 -7.87
CA HIS A 116 -1.42 -23.27 -7.70
C HIS A 116 -1.14 -23.89 -6.31
N PRO A 117 -0.71 -25.16 -6.23
CA PRO A 117 -0.35 -25.78 -4.96
C PRO A 117 0.99 -25.25 -4.44
N ARG A 118 0.96 -24.40 -3.42
CA ARG A 118 2.17 -23.88 -2.77
C ARG A 118 2.84 -24.90 -1.85
N PRO A 119 4.18 -24.89 -1.71
CA PRO A 119 4.90 -25.70 -0.74
C PRO A 119 4.42 -25.49 0.72
N LEU A 120 4.48 -26.54 1.55
CA LEU A 120 3.96 -26.51 2.92
C LEU A 120 4.52 -25.36 3.77
N ARG A 121 5.84 -25.13 3.70
CA ARG A 121 6.50 -24.05 4.45
C ARG A 121 5.92 -22.69 4.08
N GLU A 122 5.72 -22.45 2.79
CA GLU A 122 5.19 -21.19 2.29
C GLU A 122 3.73 -21.00 2.71
N ARG A 123 2.91 -22.05 2.60
CA ARG A 123 1.52 -22.05 3.08
C ARG A 123 1.44 -21.70 4.56
N LEU A 124 2.29 -22.30 5.40
CA LEU A 124 2.32 -22.01 6.84
C LEU A 124 2.71 -20.56 7.15
N VAL A 125 3.71 -20.02 6.46
CA VAL A 125 4.13 -18.63 6.64
C VAL A 125 3.03 -17.67 6.21
N ARG A 126 2.44 -17.87 5.02
CA ARG A 126 1.32 -17.06 4.51
C ARG A 126 0.13 -17.12 5.46
N GLU A 127 -0.29 -18.32 5.88
CA GLU A 127 -1.38 -18.50 6.82
C GLU A 127 -1.12 -17.81 8.17
N ALA A 128 0.11 -17.88 8.69
CA ALA A 128 0.46 -17.18 9.93
C ALA A 128 0.35 -15.65 9.76
N ILE A 129 0.82 -15.10 8.64
CA ILE A 129 0.71 -13.67 8.32
C ILE A 129 -0.76 -13.25 8.26
N PHE A 130 -1.59 -13.93 7.46
CA PHE A 130 -2.99 -13.55 7.28
C PHE A 130 -3.85 -13.86 8.50
N LYS A 131 -3.48 -14.81 9.35
CA LYS A 131 -4.13 -15.00 10.67
C LYS A 131 -3.65 -13.99 11.71
N LEU A 132 -2.58 -13.24 11.48
CA LEU A 132 -2.08 -12.29 12.47
C LEU A 132 -2.48 -10.85 12.15
N PHE A 133 -2.03 -10.32 11.01
CA PHE A 133 -2.07 -8.89 10.72
C PHE A 133 -3.48 -8.29 10.53
N PRO A 134 -4.43 -8.97 9.87
CA PRO A 134 -5.81 -8.50 9.76
C PRO A 134 -6.59 -8.49 11.08
N TYR A 135 -6.03 -9.03 12.17
CA TYR A 135 -6.77 -9.23 13.42
C TYR A 135 -6.19 -8.34 14.54
N PRO A 136 -6.72 -7.11 14.75
CA PRO A 136 -6.13 -6.13 15.66
C PRO A 136 -6.06 -6.61 17.12
N ALA A 137 -6.98 -7.47 17.55
CA ALA A 137 -6.94 -8.08 18.89
C ALA A 137 -5.69 -8.98 19.08
N ARG A 138 -5.29 -9.71 18.03
CA ARG A 138 -4.08 -10.56 18.04
C ARG A 138 -2.83 -9.70 18.05
N LEU A 139 -2.77 -8.67 17.21
CA LEU A 139 -1.68 -7.69 17.23
C LEU A 139 -1.54 -7.00 18.58
N ARG A 140 -2.65 -6.63 19.21
CA ARG A 140 -2.65 -6.03 20.55
C ARG A 140 -2.03 -6.95 21.59
N ALA A 141 -2.36 -8.23 21.57
CA ALA A 141 -1.81 -9.22 22.50
C ALA A 141 -0.27 -9.34 22.37
N LEU A 142 0.28 -9.17 21.16
CA LEU A 142 1.73 -9.21 20.91
C LEU A 142 2.48 -7.97 21.39
N ARG A 143 1.81 -6.83 21.61
CA ARG A 143 2.47 -5.58 22.03
C ARG A 143 3.19 -5.71 23.37
N GLY A 144 2.62 -6.45 24.32
CA GLY A 144 3.21 -6.66 25.65
C GLY A 144 4.56 -7.38 25.57
N PRO A 145 4.58 -8.61 25.03
CA PRO A 145 5.81 -9.38 24.80
C PRO A 145 6.84 -8.62 23.96
N LEU A 146 6.41 -8.00 22.86
CA LEU A 146 7.32 -7.24 21.99
C LEU A 146 7.95 -6.05 22.73
N ARG A 147 7.19 -5.35 23.58
CA ARG A 147 7.73 -4.25 24.40
C ARG A 147 8.74 -4.77 25.44
N ALA A 148 8.49 -5.93 26.03
CA ALA A 148 9.44 -6.55 26.96
C ALA A 148 10.73 -6.93 26.22
N TYR A 149 10.61 -7.54 25.05
CA TYR A 149 11.72 -7.92 24.16
C TYR A 149 12.60 -6.73 23.75
N GLN A 150 12.00 -5.60 23.36
CA GLN A 150 12.72 -4.36 23.02
C GLN A 150 13.36 -3.71 24.26
N LYS A 151 12.71 -3.77 25.43
CA LYS A 151 13.23 -3.17 26.67
C LYS A 151 14.45 -3.91 27.23
N THR A 152 14.52 -5.23 27.07
CA THR A 152 15.65 -6.02 27.54
C THR A 152 16.87 -5.90 26.62
N GLY A 153 16.72 -5.29 25.43
CA GLY A 153 17.78 -5.22 24.42
C GLY A 153 18.04 -6.55 23.71
N LEU A 154 17.17 -7.55 23.90
CA LEU A 154 17.30 -8.87 23.29
C LEU A 154 17.12 -8.80 21.77
N ASP A 155 16.32 -7.84 21.28
CA ASP A 155 16.22 -7.45 19.88
C ASP A 155 17.60 -7.19 19.26
N ARG A 156 18.44 -6.39 19.94
CA ARG A 156 19.79 -6.07 19.45
C ARG A 156 20.71 -7.28 19.42
N LEU A 157 20.60 -8.16 20.42
CA LEU A 157 21.42 -9.38 20.48
C LEU A 157 21.03 -10.36 19.36
N VAL A 158 19.73 -10.56 19.15
CA VAL A 158 19.21 -11.44 18.10
C VAL A 158 19.58 -10.91 16.70
N ARG A 159 19.48 -9.60 16.48
CA ARG A 159 19.89 -8.98 15.21
C ARG A 159 21.40 -9.11 14.97
N ARG A 160 22.22 -8.99 16.01
CA ARG A 160 23.68 -9.13 15.91
C ARG A 160 24.13 -10.58 15.65
N SER A 161 23.40 -11.57 16.16
CA SER A 161 23.78 -12.97 15.99
C SER A 161 23.50 -13.51 14.58
N GLY A 162 22.57 -12.87 13.85
CA GLY A 162 22.12 -13.32 12.52
C GLY A 162 21.47 -14.70 12.53
N VAL A 163 21.11 -15.22 13.71
CA VAL A 163 20.51 -16.55 13.85
C VAL A 163 19.13 -16.60 13.19
N LEU A 164 18.32 -15.54 13.36
CA LEU A 164 17.00 -15.48 12.73
C LEU A 164 17.08 -15.41 11.20
N ASP A 165 18.06 -14.70 10.63
CA ASP A 165 18.23 -14.64 9.17
C ASP A 165 18.47 -16.02 8.56
N ARG A 166 19.23 -16.88 9.26
CA ARG A 166 19.51 -18.27 8.82
C ARG A 166 18.32 -19.21 9.02
N LEU A 167 17.56 -19.04 10.10
CA LEU A 167 16.43 -19.93 10.43
C LEU A 167 15.16 -19.58 9.65
N SER A 168 14.81 -18.30 9.59
CA SER A 168 13.60 -17.82 8.93
C SER A 168 13.75 -16.35 8.52
N PRO A 169 14.11 -16.09 7.26
CA PRO A 169 14.22 -14.72 6.72
C PRO A 169 12.94 -13.89 6.94
N SER A 170 11.76 -14.50 6.81
CA SER A 170 10.46 -13.84 7.05
C SER A 170 10.29 -13.39 8.50
N LEU A 171 10.69 -14.22 9.48
CA LEU A 171 10.64 -13.84 10.90
C LEU A 171 11.71 -12.78 11.22
N ALA A 172 12.90 -12.88 10.63
CA ALA A 172 13.93 -11.86 10.77
C ALA A 172 13.47 -10.51 10.20
N ALA A 173 12.79 -10.51 9.06
CA ALA A 173 12.18 -9.30 8.50
C ALA A 173 11.10 -8.74 9.43
N MET A 174 10.18 -9.57 9.92
CA MET A 174 9.12 -9.16 10.85
C MET A 174 9.69 -8.54 12.13
N GLU A 175 10.72 -9.15 12.72
CA GLU A 175 11.39 -8.64 13.92
C GLU A 175 12.06 -7.28 13.67
N ARG A 176 12.79 -7.13 12.56
CA ARG A 176 13.49 -5.89 12.21
C ARG A 176 12.54 -4.72 11.89
N LEU A 177 11.40 -5.02 11.29
CA LEU A 177 10.37 -4.03 10.93
C LEU A 177 9.52 -3.58 12.12
N ALA A 178 9.53 -4.33 13.23
CA ALA A 178 8.73 -4.00 14.39
C ALA A 178 9.13 -2.63 14.97
N PRO A 179 8.23 -1.63 14.97
CA PRO A 179 8.58 -0.29 15.41
C PRO A 179 8.72 -0.23 16.95
N PRO A 180 9.43 0.77 17.48
CA PRO A 180 9.53 0.97 18.93
C PRO A 180 8.15 1.23 19.53
N LEU A 181 7.78 0.44 20.56
CA LEU A 181 6.44 0.52 21.13
C LEU A 181 6.30 1.60 22.20
N GLY A 182 5.52 2.64 21.86
CA GLY A 182 5.11 3.70 22.78
C GLY A 182 3.79 3.46 23.52
N ARG A 183 3.41 4.43 24.36
CA ARG A 183 2.07 4.49 24.97
C ARG A 183 1.05 4.79 23.87
N ALA A 184 -0.02 3.99 23.81
CA ALA A 184 -1.14 4.25 22.91
C ALA A 184 -2.10 5.27 23.54
N PRO A 185 -2.37 6.43 22.91
CA PRO A 185 -3.46 7.30 23.34
C PRO A 185 -4.80 6.56 23.25
N ARG A 186 -5.70 6.82 24.20
CA ARG A 186 -7.07 6.31 24.12
C ARG A 186 -7.85 7.18 23.13
N LEU A 187 -8.53 6.54 22.19
CA LEU A 187 -9.46 7.19 21.28
C LEU A 187 -10.89 6.99 21.81
N PRO A 188 -11.64 8.07 22.11
CA PRO A 188 -13.06 7.94 22.38
C PRO A 188 -13.82 7.58 21.10
N GLU A 189 -15.05 7.08 21.24
CA GLU A 189 -15.90 6.71 20.11
C GLU A 189 -16.42 7.94 19.34
N ARG A 190 -16.50 9.09 20.00
CA ARG A 190 -16.80 10.38 19.38
C ARG A 190 -15.78 11.42 19.84
N VAL A 191 -15.25 12.19 18.91
CA VAL A 191 -14.50 13.44 19.16
C VAL A 191 -15.30 14.57 18.54
N ALA A 192 -15.78 15.49 19.38
CA ALA A 192 -16.63 16.59 18.92
C ALA A 192 -15.84 17.60 18.07
N ALA A 193 -16.51 18.14 17.05
CA ALA A 193 -16.03 19.27 16.26
C ALA A 193 -15.68 20.47 17.14
N ARG A 194 -14.66 21.23 16.75
CA ARG A 194 -14.38 22.55 17.32
C ARG A 194 -14.98 23.63 16.43
N GLY A 195 -15.78 24.50 17.04
CA GLY A 195 -16.59 25.50 16.33
C GLY A 195 -17.80 24.86 15.64
N GLU A 196 -18.32 25.54 14.62
CA GLU A 196 -19.46 25.06 13.82
C GLU A 196 -19.19 23.72 13.12
N ARG A 197 -20.12 22.77 13.19
CA ARG A 197 -19.97 21.45 12.60
C ARG A 197 -20.02 21.52 11.07
N ARG A 198 -19.01 20.97 10.39
CA ARG A 198 -18.92 20.93 8.92
C ARG A 198 -19.32 19.58 8.31
N ALA A 199 -18.99 18.48 8.99
CA ALA A 199 -19.29 17.12 8.55
C ALA A 199 -19.26 16.14 9.73
N THR A 200 -19.93 14.99 9.59
CA THR A 200 -19.75 13.82 10.46
C THR A 200 -18.84 12.80 9.76
N VAL A 201 -17.63 12.64 10.28
CA VAL A 201 -16.56 11.82 9.69
C VAL A 201 -16.43 10.50 10.43
N GLY A 202 -16.59 9.38 9.73
CA GLY A 202 -16.17 8.06 10.22
C GLY A 202 -14.67 7.90 10.03
N MET A 203 -13.91 7.65 11.10
CA MET A 203 -12.45 7.46 11.01
C MET A 203 -12.08 5.99 11.10
N LEU A 204 -11.42 5.48 10.05
CA LEU A 204 -10.77 4.18 10.07
C LEU A 204 -9.46 4.27 10.84
N THR A 205 -9.26 3.36 11.79
CA THR A 205 -8.03 3.26 12.60
C THR A 205 -6.99 2.30 12.04
N GLY A 206 -7.41 1.41 11.12
CA GLY A 206 -6.59 0.36 10.53
C GLY A 206 -6.23 -0.77 11.51
N CYS A 207 -5.78 -1.92 11.01
CA CYS A 207 -5.35 -3.04 11.85
C CYS A 207 -3.93 -2.82 12.41
N VAL A 208 -2.95 -2.64 11.52
CA VAL A 208 -1.54 -2.41 11.87
C VAL A 208 -1.34 -1.00 12.45
N GLN A 209 -1.92 0.02 11.81
CA GLN A 209 -1.79 1.41 12.24
C GLN A 209 -2.30 1.64 13.67
N ARG A 210 -3.48 1.11 14.01
CA ARG A 210 -4.06 1.23 15.36
C ARG A 210 -3.12 0.73 16.46
N GLU A 211 -2.46 -0.38 16.22
CA GLU A 211 -1.63 -1.01 17.23
C GLU A 211 -0.22 -0.41 17.20
N PHE A 212 0.43 -0.25 16.04
CA PHE A 212 1.84 0.16 15.96
C PHE A 212 2.07 1.66 15.81
N PHE A 213 1.09 2.41 15.29
CA PHE A 213 1.16 3.86 15.08
C PHE A 213 -0.03 4.61 15.71
N PRO A 214 -0.35 4.37 17.00
CA PRO A 214 -1.55 4.93 17.63
C PRO A 214 -1.52 6.47 17.73
N GLY A 215 -0.32 7.08 17.66
CA GLY A 215 -0.15 8.53 17.59
C GLY A 215 -0.78 9.15 16.33
N VAL A 216 -0.71 8.45 15.20
CA VAL A 216 -1.29 8.88 13.91
C VAL A 216 -2.79 8.99 14.01
N ASN A 217 -3.48 7.98 14.55
CA ASN A 217 -4.93 8.01 14.72
C ASN A 217 -5.37 9.10 15.70
N ALA A 218 -4.61 9.29 16.78
CA ALA A 218 -4.88 10.36 17.74
C ALA A 218 -4.71 11.75 17.13
N ALA A 219 -3.68 11.94 16.30
CA ALA A 219 -3.47 13.18 15.55
C ALA A 219 -4.57 13.39 14.51
N THR A 220 -4.93 12.37 13.75
CA THR A 220 -5.99 12.41 12.73
C THR A 220 -7.32 12.88 13.35
N ALA A 221 -7.75 12.26 14.45
CA ALA A 221 -8.99 12.64 15.13
C ALA A 221 -8.94 14.10 15.65
N ARG A 222 -7.80 14.56 16.17
CA ARG A 222 -7.63 15.95 16.62
C ARG A 222 -7.65 16.94 15.46
N VAL A 223 -6.95 16.63 14.37
CA VAL A 223 -6.90 17.47 13.17
C VAL A 223 -8.32 17.63 12.61
N LEU A 224 -9.03 16.53 12.35
CA LEU A 224 -10.41 16.58 11.86
C LEU A 224 -11.33 17.39 12.78
N ALA A 225 -11.23 17.19 14.10
CA ALA A 225 -12.01 17.96 15.07
C ALA A 225 -11.67 19.47 15.05
N MET A 226 -10.39 19.83 14.97
CA MET A 226 -9.95 21.22 14.85
C MET A 226 -10.41 21.87 13.54
N GLU A 227 -10.52 21.10 12.47
CA GLU A 227 -11.05 21.55 11.18
C GLU A 227 -12.58 21.61 11.14
N GLY A 228 -13.27 21.30 12.25
CA GLY A 228 -14.72 21.43 12.40
C GLY A 228 -15.53 20.17 12.12
N CYS A 229 -14.91 18.99 12.12
CA CYS A 229 -15.61 17.72 11.88
C CYS A 229 -15.96 17.01 13.19
N ASP A 230 -17.18 16.49 13.27
CA ASP A 230 -17.53 15.51 14.31
C ASP A 230 -16.95 14.16 13.90
N VAL A 231 -16.01 13.62 14.68
CA VAL A 231 -15.32 12.37 14.34
C VAL A 231 -15.95 11.20 15.09
N ILE A 232 -16.46 10.24 14.35
CA ILE A 232 -16.98 8.96 14.85
C ILE A 232 -15.93 7.88 14.62
N ILE A 233 -15.60 7.13 15.67
CA ILE A 233 -14.61 6.06 15.66
C ILE A 233 -15.32 4.78 16.13
N PRO A 234 -16.02 4.05 15.23
CA PRO A 234 -16.83 2.89 15.60
C PRO A 234 -15.97 1.83 16.30
N LYS A 235 -16.41 1.30 17.45
CA LYS A 235 -15.70 0.21 18.14
C LYS A 235 -15.75 -1.12 17.41
N SER A 236 -16.79 -1.31 16.58
CA SER A 236 -17.04 -2.49 15.77
C SER A 236 -16.11 -2.64 14.57
N GLN A 237 -15.36 -1.58 14.21
CA GLN A 237 -14.47 -1.60 13.04
C GLN A 237 -13.34 -2.65 13.19
N GLY A 238 -12.98 -3.27 12.07
CA GLY A 238 -11.93 -4.29 11.98
C GLY A 238 -10.86 -3.92 10.94
N CYS A 239 -10.31 -4.95 10.28
CA CYS A 239 -9.47 -4.75 9.10
C CYS A 239 -10.32 -4.34 7.89
N CYS A 240 -9.77 -3.47 7.04
CA CYS A 240 -10.35 -3.08 5.76
C CYS A 240 -10.21 -4.14 4.65
N GLY A 241 -9.48 -5.24 4.89
CA GLY A 241 -9.29 -6.31 3.90
C GLY A 241 -8.18 -6.07 2.87
N ALA A 242 -7.50 -4.92 2.88
CA ALA A 242 -6.46 -4.59 1.88
C ALA A 242 -5.38 -5.65 1.72
N LEU A 243 -4.88 -6.23 2.83
CA LEU A 243 -3.86 -7.29 2.76
C LEU A 243 -4.38 -8.53 2.01
N SER A 244 -5.61 -8.93 2.31
CA SER A 244 -6.26 -10.10 1.72
C SER A 244 -6.53 -9.88 0.23
N LEU A 245 -7.11 -8.72 -0.12
CA LEU A 245 -7.43 -8.33 -1.50
C LEU A 245 -6.19 -8.37 -2.39
N HIS A 246 -5.16 -7.60 -2.04
CA HIS A 246 -3.96 -7.48 -2.88
C HIS A 246 -3.10 -8.75 -2.93
N SER A 247 -3.42 -9.76 -2.11
CA SER A 247 -2.73 -11.06 -2.08
C SER A 247 -3.55 -12.21 -2.69
N GLY A 248 -4.70 -11.92 -3.32
CA GLY A 248 -5.56 -12.91 -3.97
C GLY A 248 -6.48 -13.69 -3.03
N ARG A 249 -6.67 -13.25 -1.78
CA ARG A 249 -7.57 -13.90 -0.80
C ARG A 249 -8.95 -13.23 -0.84
N ASP A 250 -9.62 -13.33 -1.99
CA ASP A 250 -10.84 -12.58 -2.31
C ASP A 250 -11.98 -12.80 -1.31
N GLU A 251 -12.28 -14.05 -0.94
CA GLU A 251 -13.36 -14.34 0.01
C GLU A 251 -13.11 -13.69 1.39
N GLU A 252 -11.87 -13.76 1.88
CA GLU A 252 -11.51 -13.10 3.14
C GLU A 252 -11.61 -11.57 3.01
N ALA A 253 -11.20 -11.02 1.87
CA ALA A 253 -11.32 -9.59 1.59
C ALA A 253 -12.79 -9.14 1.57
N ARG A 254 -13.68 -9.89 0.90
CA ARG A 254 -15.12 -9.65 0.86
C ARG A 254 -15.73 -9.65 2.26
N ASP A 255 -15.35 -10.60 3.11
CA ASP A 255 -15.82 -10.65 4.49
C ASP A 255 -15.36 -9.45 5.34
N PHE A 256 -14.13 -8.98 5.14
CA PHE A 256 -13.66 -7.73 5.76
C PHE A 256 -14.42 -6.51 5.22
N ALA A 257 -14.68 -6.44 3.92
CA ALA A 257 -15.42 -5.36 3.29
C ALA A 257 -16.86 -5.27 3.83
N ARG A 258 -17.59 -6.40 3.87
CA ARG A 258 -18.96 -6.49 4.43
C ARG A 258 -19.02 -5.97 5.87
N ARG A 259 -18.08 -6.38 6.74
CA ARG A 259 -18.00 -5.91 8.13
C ARG A 259 -17.66 -4.42 8.23
N THR A 260 -16.80 -3.93 7.35
CA THR A 260 -16.42 -2.51 7.29
C THR A 260 -17.59 -1.65 6.85
N ILE A 261 -18.38 -2.10 5.85
CA ILE A 261 -19.61 -1.44 5.41
C ILE A 261 -20.58 -1.24 6.58
N VAL A 262 -20.88 -2.30 7.32
CA VAL A 262 -21.76 -2.24 8.49
C VAL A 262 -21.26 -1.25 9.55
N ALA A 263 -19.94 -1.15 9.74
CA ALA A 263 -19.37 -0.26 10.74
C ALA A 263 -19.46 1.24 10.39
N PHE A 264 -19.57 1.58 9.10
CA PHE A 264 -19.42 2.96 8.62
C PHE A 264 -20.60 3.49 7.77
N GLU A 265 -21.65 2.72 7.52
CA GLU A 265 -22.76 3.17 6.65
C GLU A 265 -23.50 4.43 7.16
N ALA A 266 -23.47 4.68 8.48
CA ALA A 266 -24.18 5.78 9.13
C ALA A 266 -23.42 7.13 9.16
N VAL A 267 -22.27 7.27 8.49
CA VAL A 267 -21.52 8.54 8.43
C VAL A 267 -21.64 9.22 7.06
N ASP A 268 -21.35 10.53 7.04
CA ASP A 268 -21.39 11.35 5.82
C ASP A 268 -20.20 11.00 4.90
N VAL A 269 -19.01 10.87 5.50
CA VAL A 269 -17.74 10.59 4.81
C VAL A 269 -16.87 9.70 5.70
N ILE A 270 -16.07 8.84 5.08
CA ILE A 270 -15.11 7.99 5.78
C ILE A 270 -13.72 8.52 5.48
N VAL A 271 -12.97 8.87 6.52
CA VAL A 271 -11.58 9.28 6.41
C VAL A 271 -10.66 8.13 6.76
N VAL A 272 -9.76 7.82 5.83
CA VAL A 272 -8.71 6.82 5.95
C VAL A 272 -7.36 7.53 5.98
N ASN A 273 -6.45 7.07 6.85
CA ASN A 273 -5.12 7.66 7.04
C ASN A 273 -4.00 6.65 6.81
N ALA A 274 -4.28 5.59 6.05
CA ALA A 274 -3.31 4.59 5.63
C ALA A 274 -3.57 4.28 4.16
N ALA A 275 -2.60 4.59 3.30
CA ALA A 275 -2.73 4.51 1.85
C ALA A 275 -3.33 3.17 1.35
N GLY A 276 -2.81 2.03 1.84
CA GLY A 276 -3.32 0.73 1.39
C GLY A 276 -4.74 0.43 1.85
N CYS A 277 -5.17 0.97 2.99
CA CYS A 277 -6.56 0.83 3.42
C CYS A 277 -7.50 1.67 2.54
N GLY A 278 -7.06 2.87 2.15
CA GLY A 278 -7.84 3.79 1.32
C GLY A 278 -8.07 3.21 -0.09
N SER A 279 -7.02 2.67 -0.72
CA SER A 279 -7.13 1.99 -2.02
C SER A 279 -8.19 0.89 -1.99
N ALA A 280 -8.03 -0.10 -1.11
CA ALA A 280 -8.93 -1.23 -1.04
C ALA A 280 -10.40 -0.83 -0.75
N MET A 281 -10.63 0.15 0.12
CA MET A 281 -12.00 0.60 0.43
C MET A 281 -12.68 1.34 -0.72
N LYS A 282 -11.91 2.09 -1.53
CA LYS A 282 -12.42 2.71 -2.77
C LYS A 282 -12.76 1.65 -3.84
N GLU A 283 -12.24 0.44 -3.71
CA GLU A 283 -12.48 -0.68 -4.62
C GLU A 283 -13.62 -1.61 -4.17
N TYR A 284 -14.28 -1.37 -3.03
CA TYR A 284 -15.35 -2.23 -2.53
C TYR A 284 -16.52 -2.38 -3.50
N ALA A 285 -16.92 -1.31 -4.19
CA ALA A 285 -17.97 -1.34 -5.21
C ALA A 285 -17.77 -2.47 -6.21
N ARG A 286 -16.51 -2.66 -6.60
CA ARG A 286 -16.05 -3.67 -7.55
C ARG A 286 -15.88 -5.04 -6.90
N LEU A 287 -15.26 -5.09 -5.72
CA LEU A 287 -15.05 -6.33 -4.97
C LEU A 287 -16.37 -7.07 -4.64
N LEU A 288 -17.46 -6.33 -4.47
CA LEU A 288 -18.78 -6.82 -4.10
C LEU A 288 -19.83 -6.58 -5.21
N ALA A 289 -19.41 -6.32 -6.45
CA ALA A 289 -20.31 -6.01 -7.57
C ALA A 289 -21.29 -7.16 -7.86
N ASP A 290 -20.82 -8.41 -7.75
CA ASP A 290 -21.60 -9.62 -8.02
C ASP A 290 -22.48 -10.06 -6.83
N ASP A 291 -22.51 -9.31 -5.73
CA ASP A 291 -23.30 -9.62 -4.54
C ASP A 291 -24.51 -8.67 -4.45
N PRO A 292 -25.73 -9.09 -4.86
CA PRO A 292 -26.89 -8.21 -4.95
C PRO A 292 -27.28 -7.56 -3.61
N THR A 293 -26.92 -8.19 -2.48
CA THR A 293 -27.20 -7.66 -1.15
C THR A 293 -26.24 -6.53 -0.78
N TRP A 294 -25.03 -6.54 -1.34
CA TRP A 294 -23.94 -5.67 -0.93
C TRP A 294 -23.51 -4.66 -1.99
N ALA A 295 -23.74 -4.89 -3.28
CA ALA A 295 -23.26 -4.06 -4.38
C ALA A 295 -23.57 -2.56 -4.17
N GLY A 296 -24.84 -2.19 -3.97
CA GLY A 296 -25.21 -0.79 -3.76
C GLY A 296 -24.67 -0.19 -2.45
N ARG A 297 -24.51 -1.00 -1.40
CA ARG A 297 -23.93 -0.56 -0.11
C ARG A 297 -22.41 -0.35 -0.24
N ALA A 298 -21.75 -1.19 -1.02
CA ALA A 298 -20.34 -1.12 -1.31
C ALA A 298 -20.02 0.10 -2.18
N GLU A 299 -20.82 0.36 -3.22
CA GLU A 299 -20.74 1.57 -4.03
C GLU A 299 -20.88 2.84 -3.19
N ALA A 300 -21.93 2.91 -2.36
CA ALA A 300 -22.15 4.04 -1.46
C ALA A 300 -20.96 4.25 -0.50
N LEU A 301 -20.35 3.17 0.01
CA LEU A 301 -19.18 3.29 0.88
C LEU A 301 -17.93 3.75 0.12
N SER A 302 -17.68 3.19 -1.07
CA SER A 302 -16.51 3.53 -1.88
C SER A 302 -16.50 5.01 -2.25
N VAL A 303 -17.66 5.57 -2.64
CA VAL A 303 -17.81 7.00 -2.94
C VAL A 303 -17.56 7.89 -1.71
N LYS A 304 -17.98 7.43 -0.53
CA LYS A 304 -17.78 8.16 0.75
C LYS A 304 -16.35 8.04 1.29
N THR A 305 -15.53 7.14 0.77
CA THR A 305 -14.17 6.90 1.30
C THR A 305 -13.19 7.89 0.72
N LYS A 306 -12.51 8.64 1.59
CA LYS A 306 -11.47 9.60 1.20
C LYS A 306 -10.21 9.40 2.03
N ASP A 307 -9.06 9.67 1.40
CA ASP A 307 -7.83 9.83 2.18
C ASP A 307 -7.92 11.10 3.04
N LEU A 308 -7.23 11.12 4.19
CA LEU A 308 -7.17 12.30 5.06
C LEU A 308 -6.74 13.55 4.29
N ALA A 309 -5.69 13.47 3.48
CA ALA A 309 -5.18 14.64 2.78
C ALA A 309 -6.16 15.14 1.71
N GLU A 310 -6.74 14.22 0.96
CA GLU A 310 -7.80 14.50 -0.02
C GLU A 310 -8.97 15.22 0.64
N PHE A 311 -9.52 14.65 1.73
CA PHE A 311 -10.66 15.23 2.42
C PHE A 311 -10.37 16.61 3.02
N LEU A 312 -9.20 16.79 3.64
CA LEU A 312 -8.83 18.08 4.25
C LEU A 312 -8.65 19.19 3.20
N VAL A 313 -8.17 18.86 2.00
CA VAL A 313 -8.12 19.81 0.89
C VAL A 313 -9.51 20.13 0.36
N ASP A 314 -10.37 19.13 0.18
CA ASP A 314 -11.74 19.31 -0.32
C ASP A 314 -12.58 20.24 0.56
N ILE A 315 -12.53 20.05 1.88
CA ILE A 315 -13.23 20.94 2.80
C ILE A 315 -12.49 22.28 2.91
N GLY A 316 -11.18 22.30 2.73
CA GLY A 316 -10.38 23.50 2.88
C GLY A 316 -10.11 23.91 4.34
N PRO A 317 -9.04 24.70 4.54
CA PRO A 317 -8.50 25.02 5.86
C PRO A 317 -9.44 25.89 6.72
N ARG A 318 -9.68 25.49 7.98
CA ARG A 318 -10.36 26.31 9.00
C ARG A 318 -9.46 26.74 10.15
N ALA A 319 -8.74 25.81 10.77
CA ALA A 319 -7.95 26.10 11.97
C ALA A 319 -6.65 26.84 11.65
N GLU A 320 -6.22 27.82 12.43
CA GLU A 320 -4.97 28.53 12.15
C GLU A 320 -3.76 27.56 12.17
N ARG A 321 -2.93 27.58 11.12
CA ARG A 321 -1.68 26.81 11.04
C ARG A 321 -0.56 27.63 11.65
N ARG A 322 0.08 27.10 12.69
CA ARG A 322 1.21 27.76 13.36
C ARG A 322 2.55 27.25 12.83
N PRO A 323 3.64 28.01 13.00
CA PRO A 323 4.94 27.63 12.46
C PRO A 323 5.47 26.28 12.95
N VAL A 324 6.09 25.53 12.04
CA VAL A 324 6.84 24.30 12.32
C VAL A 324 8.19 24.42 11.60
N PRO A 325 9.22 25.02 12.24
CA PRO A 325 10.53 25.21 11.62
C PRO A 325 11.25 23.86 11.46
N ALA A 326 11.12 23.24 10.29
CA ALA A 326 11.78 22.00 9.94
C ALA A 326 11.82 21.79 8.42
N THR A 327 12.80 21.01 7.97
CA THR A 327 12.81 20.49 6.60
C THR A 327 12.33 19.04 6.57
N VAL A 328 11.34 18.74 5.72
CA VAL A 328 10.73 17.41 5.59
C VAL A 328 10.98 16.81 4.21
N ALA A 329 11.26 15.51 4.16
CA ALA A 329 11.22 14.71 2.94
C ALA A 329 9.84 14.08 2.82
N TYR A 330 9.11 14.37 1.73
CA TYR A 330 7.81 13.77 1.51
C TYR A 330 7.90 12.50 0.66
N HIS A 331 7.36 11.39 1.16
CA HIS A 331 7.30 10.12 0.44
C HIS A 331 5.90 9.85 -0.11
N ASP A 332 5.80 9.76 -1.44
CA ASP A 332 4.62 9.24 -2.12
C ASP A 332 4.42 7.75 -1.84
N ALA A 333 3.51 7.44 -0.92
CA ALA A 333 3.06 6.07 -0.74
C ALA A 333 2.32 5.62 -2.01
N CYS A 334 2.78 4.53 -2.63
CA CYS A 334 2.30 4.09 -3.94
C CYS A 334 0.77 3.92 -4.05
N HIS A 335 0.11 3.34 -3.04
CA HIS A 335 -1.36 3.22 -3.01
C HIS A 335 -2.11 4.53 -2.77
N LEU A 336 -1.44 5.57 -2.30
CA LEU A 336 -2.02 6.91 -2.22
C LEU A 336 -1.87 7.63 -3.56
N ALA A 337 -0.66 7.57 -4.12
CA ALA A 337 -0.28 8.33 -5.30
C ALA A 337 -0.79 7.73 -6.62
N HIS A 338 -0.74 6.40 -6.78
CA HIS A 338 -1.12 5.70 -8.02
C HIS A 338 -2.54 5.15 -7.97
N ALA A 339 -2.85 4.35 -6.95
CA ALA A 339 -4.15 3.68 -6.90
C ALA A 339 -5.29 4.65 -6.56
N GLN A 340 -5.04 5.66 -5.72
CA GLN A 340 -6.04 6.65 -5.34
C GLN A 340 -5.91 7.99 -6.07
N GLY A 341 -4.82 8.22 -6.80
CA GLY A 341 -4.56 9.49 -7.50
C GLY A 341 -4.32 10.71 -6.59
N VAL A 342 -4.07 10.51 -5.30
CA VAL A 342 -3.86 11.59 -4.31
C VAL A 342 -2.37 11.93 -4.24
N ARG A 343 -1.96 13.00 -4.93
CA ARG A 343 -0.54 13.41 -5.06
C ARG A 343 -0.28 14.85 -4.61
N SER A 344 -1.09 15.79 -5.07
CA SER A 344 -0.90 17.21 -4.78
C SER A 344 -1.44 17.58 -3.39
N GLN A 345 -2.45 16.86 -2.89
CA GLN A 345 -3.16 17.20 -1.67
C GLN A 345 -2.27 17.12 -0.41
N PRO A 346 -1.46 16.07 -0.20
CA PRO A 346 -0.53 16.04 0.93
C PRO A 346 0.49 17.18 0.89
N ARG A 347 0.98 17.54 -0.30
CA ARG A 347 1.93 18.65 -0.50
C ARG A 347 1.28 19.99 -0.19
N ALA A 348 0.08 20.24 -0.70
CA ALA A 348 -0.69 21.46 -0.42
C ALA A 348 -0.90 21.67 1.09
N LEU A 349 -1.21 20.60 1.82
CA LEU A 349 -1.38 20.66 3.27
C LEU A 349 -0.07 20.96 4.01
N LEU A 350 1.05 20.34 3.60
CA LEU A 350 2.35 20.55 4.23
C LEU A 350 2.92 21.94 3.91
N THR A 351 2.89 22.38 2.65
CA THR A 351 3.33 23.72 2.23
C THR A 351 2.47 24.83 2.83
N GLY A 352 1.22 24.53 3.22
CA GLY A 352 0.37 25.46 3.96
C GLY A 352 0.79 25.70 5.43
N ILE A 353 1.83 25.02 5.93
CA ILE A 353 2.35 25.21 7.29
C ILE A 353 3.50 26.23 7.25
N PRO A 354 3.43 27.34 8.00
CA PRO A 354 4.52 28.31 8.05
C PRO A 354 5.84 27.70 8.53
N GLU A 355 6.96 28.14 7.95
CA GLU A 355 8.33 27.70 8.26
C GLU A 355 8.62 26.20 8.03
N LEU A 356 7.69 25.44 7.44
CA LEU A 356 7.92 24.06 7.03
C LEU A 356 8.43 24.02 5.58
N THR A 357 9.63 23.50 5.38
CA THR A 357 10.19 23.29 4.03
C THR A 357 9.95 21.86 3.59
N VAL A 358 9.26 21.66 2.46
CA VAL A 358 9.04 20.34 1.86
C VAL A 358 10.07 20.10 0.77
N ARG A 359 10.83 19.00 0.89
CA ARG A 359 11.76 18.51 -0.13
C ARG A 359 11.22 17.23 -0.76
N GLU A 360 11.29 17.18 -2.09
CA GLU A 360 10.88 16.02 -2.88
C GLU A 360 11.97 14.94 -2.85
N ILE A 361 11.56 13.69 -2.75
CA ILE A 361 12.46 12.53 -2.84
C ILE A 361 12.61 12.15 -4.33
N SER A 362 13.84 11.88 -4.78
CA SER A 362 14.06 11.39 -6.15
C SER A 362 13.35 10.05 -6.40
N ASP A 363 13.06 9.79 -7.67
CA ASP A 363 12.44 8.53 -8.12
C ASP A 363 11.17 8.19 -7.31
N PRO A 364 10.21 9.14 -7.20
CA PRO A 364 9.04 9.00 -6.31
C PRO A 364 8.19 7.76 -6.67
N GLU A 365 8.24 7.37 -7.94
CA GLU A 365 7.56 6.21 -8.54
C GLU A 365 8.07 4.86 -8.01
N VAL A 366 9.34 4.79 -7.57
CA VAL A 366 9.94 3.54 -7.09
C VAL A 366 9.43 3.24 -5.68
N CYS A 367 8.76 2.10 -5.54
CA CYS A 367 8.20 1.61 -4.29
C CYS A 367 9.26 1.48 -3.18
N CYS A 368 8.86 1.70 -1.93
CA CYS A 368 9.73 1.55 -0.76
C CYS A 368 10.10 0.08 -0.45
N GLY A 369 9.39 -0.90 -1.01
CA GLY A 369 9.62 -2.33 -0.76
C GLY A 369 8.71 -2.98 0.30
N SER A 370 7.80 -2.23 0.94
CA SER A 370 6.91 -2.82 1.97
C SER A 370 5.75 -3.62 1.40
N ALA A 371 4.98 -3.00 0.51
CA ALA A 371 3.81 -3.58 -0.19
C ALA A 371 2.96 -4.55 0.67
N GLY A 372 2.50 -4.08 1.83
CA GLY A 372 1.68 -4.86 2.76
C GLY A 372 2.50 -5.95 3.45
N THR A 373 2.56 -7.14 2.84
CA THR A 373 3.27 -8.33 3.34
C THR A 373 4.48 -8.70 2.48
N TYR A 374 4.74 -7.96 1.39
CA TYR A 374 5.84 -8.27 0.46
C TYR A 374 7.18 -8.35 1.17
N ASN A 375 7.49 -7.42 2.09
CA ASN A 375 8.75 -7.46 2.85
C ASN A 375 8.91 -8.66 3.79
N LEU A 376 7.85 -9.44 4.04
CA LEU A 376 7.91 -10.69 4.80
C LEU A 376 8.04 -11.91 3.89
N LEU A 377 7.46 -11.84 2.69
CA LEU A 377 7.45 -12.93 1.71
C LEU A 377 8.68 -12.88 0.79
N GLN A 378 9.17 -11.68 0.47
CA GLN A 378 10.29 -11.37 -0.40
C GLN A 378 11.30 -10.42 0.29
N PRO A 379 11.89 -10.83 1.44
CA PRO A 379 12.65 -9.94 2.32
C PRO A 379 13.91 -9.35 1.67
N GLU A 380 14.58 -10.10 0.78
CA GLU A 380 15.79 -9.63 0.08
C GLU A 380 15.47 -8.51 -0.90
N ALA A 381 14.53 -8.74 -1.82
CA ALA A 381 14.07 -7.72 -2.78
C ALA A 381 13.52 -6.47 -2.08
N ALA A 382 12.76 -6.66 -0.99
CA ALA A 382 12.26 -5.57 -0.19
C ALA A 382 13.40 -4.76 0.47
N ALA A 383 14.44 -5.44 0.95
CA ALA A 383 15.61 -4.78 1.53
C ALA A 383 16.35 -3.92 0.50
N GLU A 384 16.56 -4.42 -0.72
CA GLU A 384 17.22 -3.67 -1.80
C GLU A 384 16.41 -2.43 -2.22
N LEU A 385 15.10 -2.56 -2.39
CA LEU A 385 14.21 -1.42 -2.67
C LEU A 385 14.21 -0.40 -1.53
N GLY A 386 14.20 -0.90 -0.29
CA GLY A 386 14.32 -0.06 0.90
C GLY A 386 15.63 0.71 0.92
N ASP A 387 16.76 0.08 0.56
CA ASP A 387 18.06 0.72 0.49
C ASP A 387 18.10 1.81 -0.56
N ARG A 388 17.60 1.55 -1.77
CA ARG A 388 17.48 2.56 -2.83
C ARG A 388 16.64 3.75 -2.36
N LYS A 389 15.48 3.50 -1.74
CA LYS A 389 14.62 4.59 -1.23
C LYS A 389 15.29 5.37 -0.09
N ALA A 390 16.05 4.71 0.78
CA ALA A 390 16.81 5.35 1.84
C ALA A 390 17.89 6.29 1.30
N LEU A 391 18.57 5.93 0.19
CA LEU A 391 19.52 6.82 -0.49
C LEU A 391 18.82 8.10 -0.98
N SER A 392 17.68 7.97 -1.66
CA SER A 392 16.91 9.11 -2.15
C SER A 392 16.42 10.00 -1.01
N VAL A 393 15.98 9.41 0.12
CA VAL A 393 15.59 10.17 1.31
C VAL A 393 16.79 10.94 1.87
N ARG A 394 17.96 10.30 2.02
CA ARG A 394 19.15 10.95 2.56
C ARG A 394 19.63 12.11 1.69
N ALA A 395 19.52 11.97 0.37
CA ALA A 395 19.89 13.02 -0.59
C ALA A 395 19.06 14.32 -0.41
N THR A 396 17.88 14.24 0.23
CA THR A 396 17.10 15.44 0.56
C THR A 396 17.68 16.26 1.71
N GLU A 397 18.56 15.69 2.54
CA GLU A 397 19.07 16.31 3.79
C GLU A 397 17.96 16.74 4.78
N ALA A 398 16.74 16.20 4.63
CA ALA A 398 15.64 16.52 5.53
C ALA A 398 15.85 15.94 6.93
N GLU A 399 15.26 16.60 7.92
CA GLU A 399 15.31 16.19 9.33
C GLU A 399 14.20 15.19 9.67
N LEU A 400 13.12 15.20 8.87
CA LEU A 400 11.90 14.44 9.09
C LEU A 400 11.41 13.80 7.78
N LEU A 401 11.18 12.49 7.79
CA LEU A 401 10.45 11.81 6.72
C LEU A 401 8.95 11.86 7.01
N VAL A 402 8.15 12.27 6.02
CA VAL A 402 6.69 12.23 6.07
C VAL A 402 6.16 11.17 5.12
N ALA A 403 5.41 10.21 5.65
CA ALA A 403 4.83 9.11 4.87
C ALA A 403 3.40 8.78 5.33
N ALA A 404 2.51 8.48 4.37
CA ALA A 404 1.08 8.23 4.60
C ALA A 404 0.70 6.75 4.74
N ASN A 405 1.66 5.88 5.06
CA ASN A 405 1.43 4.44 5.17
C ASN A 405 2.40 3.78 6.16
N PRO A 406 1.92 3.00 7.15
CA PRO A 406 2.78 2.43 8.19
C PRO A 406 3.86 1.51 7.62
N GLY A 407 3.54 0.74 6.57
CA GLY A 407 4.51 -0.13 5.89
C GLY A 407 5.69 0.65 5.31
N CYS A 408 5.41 1.80 4.67
CA CYS A 408 6.45 2.67 4.12
C CYS A 408 7.34 3.25 5.23
N SER A 409 6.73 3.74 6.31
CA SER A 409 7.47 4.27 7.46
C SER A 409 8.41 3.22 8.06
N MET A 410 7.92 1.99 8.31
CA MET A 410 8.76 0.91 8.85
C MET A 410 9.88 0.54 7.88
N GLN A 411 9.57 0.31 6.61
CA GLN A 411 10.55 -0.15 5.63
C GLN A 411 11.69 0.86 5.41
N ILE A 412 11.35 2.14 5.23
CA ILE A 412 12.34 3.19 4.96
C ILE A 412 13.22 3.45 6.20
N THR A 413 12.63 3.48 7.39
CA THR A 413 13.40 3.66 8.64
C THR A 413 14.33 2.48 8.91
N THR A 414 13.86 1.25 8.71
CA THR A 414 14.71 0.05 8.84
C THR A 414 15.88 0.09 7.85
N ALA A 415 15.66 0.53 6.61
CA ALA A 415 16.73 0.67 5.61
C ALA A 415 17.73 1.78 5.98
N LEU A 416 17.26 2.96 6.39
CA LEU A 416 18.13 4.04 6.87
C LEU A 416 18.98 3.59 8.07
N ALA A 417 18.36 2.92 9.04
CA ALA A 417 19.05 2.43 10.23
C ALA A 417 20.13 1.38 9.89
N ARG A 418 19.88 0.50 8.92
CA ARG A 418 20.86 -0.45 8.40
C ARG A 418 22.07 0.25 7.77
N GLN A 419 21.86 1.40 7.13
CA GLN A 419 22.91 2.25 6.57
C GLN A 419 23.52 3.21 7.61
N GLY A 420 23.26 3.01 8.90
CA GLY A 420 23.83 3.83 9.98
C GLY A 420 23.23 5.24 10.10
N THR A 421 22.15 5.54 9.38
CA THR A 421 21.46 6.84 9.42
C THR A 421 20.16 6.71 10.21
N ARG A 422 19.81 7.73 10.99
CA ARG A 422 18.50 7.84 11.64
C ARG A 422 17.83 9.12 11.19
N ILE A 423 16.53 9.03 10.91
CA ILE A 423 15.68 10.18 10.62
C ILE A 423 14.43 10.07 11.49
N ALA A 424 13.87 11.19 11.90
CA ALA A 424 12.55 11.19 12.50
C ALA A 424 11.51 10.82 11.43
N VAL A 425 10.40 10.19 11.84
CA VAL A 425 9.28 9.88 10.93
C VAL A 425 7.97 10.35 11.52
N ALA A 426 7.15 10.95 10.67
CA ALA A 426 5.80 11.37 11.01
C ALA A 426 4.82 11.02 9.88
N HIS A 427 3.55 10.89 10.25
CA HIS A 427 2.45 10.95 9.29
C HIS A 427 2.07 12.41 9.01
N THR A 428 1.49 12.72 7.83
CA THR A 428 0.96 14.05 7.49
C THR A 428 0.03 14.60 8.59
N ALA A 429 -0.83 13.74 9.13
CA ALA A 429 -1.71 14.06 10.27
C ALA A 429 -0.95 14.57 11.51
N GLU A 430 0.22 14.03 11.81
CA GLU A 430 1.01 14.39 12.99
C GLU A 430 1.74 15.71 12.79
N VAL A 431 2.18 16.01 11.56
CA VAL A 431 2.75 17.31 11.19
C VAL A 431 1.67 18.39 11.29
N LEU A 432 0.48 18.12 10.74
CA LEU A 432 -0.68 19.02 10.88
C LEU A 432 -1.09 19.21 12.34
N ASP A 433 -1.17 18.14 13.14
CA ASP A 433 -1.49 18.25 14.57
C ASP A 433 -0.46 19.09 15.33
N ALA A 434 0.83 18.98 15.00
CA ALA A 434 1.88 19.80 15.60
C ALA A 434 1.71 21.28 15.26
N SER A 435 1.44 21.61 13.99
CA SER A 435 1.18 22.97 13.53
C SER A 435 -0.09 23.55 14.18
N LEU A 436 -1.23 22.86 14.10
CA LEU A 436 -2.51 23.35 14.64
C LEU A 436 -2.48 23.56 16.15
N ARG A 437 -1.61 22.85 16.88
CA ARG A 437 -1.44 22.98 18.33
C ARG A 437 -0.29 23.91 18.73
N GLY A 438 0.49 24.42 17.78
CA GLY A 438 1.64 25.28 18.05
C GLY A 438 2.76 24.59 18.82
N LEU A 439 3.01 23.31 18.51
CA LEU A 439 4.04 22.52 19.19
C LEU A 439 5.44 22.68 18.57
N GLY A 440 5.54 23.30 17.39
CA GLY A 440 6.76 23.37 16.59
C GLY A 440 7.28 22.01 16.14
N ALA A 441 8.53 21.96 15.67
CA ALA A 441 9.14 20.74 15.16
C ALA A 441 9.62 19.76 16.25
N GLY A 442 9.90 20.25 17.47
CA GLY A 442 10.55 19.47 18.52
C GLY A 442 9.90 18.10 18.82
N PRO A 443 8.58 17.99 19.02
CA PRO A 443 7.93 16.70 19.24
C PRO A 443 7.93 15.74 18.04
N LEU A 444 8.10 16.25 16.82
CA LEU A 444 8.23 15.44 15.61
C LEU A 444 9.67 14.89 15.52
N LEU A 445 10.67 15.75 15.74
CA LEU A 445 12.09 15.39 15.64
C LEU A 445 12.59 14.48 16.75
N ARG A 446 11.96 14.48 17.94
CA ARG A 446 12.31 13.55 19.04
C ARG A 446 11.92 12.09 18.79
N ARG A 447 11.26 11.79 17.67
CA ARG A 447 10.74 10.45 17.35
C ARG A 447 11.75 9.56 16.64
N SER A 448 13.01 9.96 16.55
CA SER A 448 14.07 9.19 15.90
C SER A 448 14.09 7.75 16.38
N SER A 449 13.71 6.84 15.49
CA SER A 449 13.74 5.38 15.67
C SER A 449 15.15 4.85 15.75
#